data_AF-A0A1P8LI09-F1
#
_entry.id   AF-A0A1P8LI09-F1
#
_cell.length_a   1.000
_cell.length_b   1.000
_cell.length_c   1.000
_cell.angle_alpha   90.00
_cell.angle_beta   90.00
_cell.angle_gamma   90.00
#
_symmetry.space_group_name_H-M   'P 1'
#
loop_
_entity.id
_entity.type
_entity.pdbx_description
1 polymer ?
#
loop_
_entity_poly.entity_id
_entity_poly.type
_entity_poly.pdbx_seq_one_letter_code
_entity_poly.pdbx_strand_id
1 'polypeptide(L)'
;RPLPNAIRLRIVELAQLGIRPCDISRQLRVSHGCVSKILARYNETGSILPGAIGGSKPRVTTPTVVKHIRTYKQRDPGIFAWEIRDRLLADGVCDKYIVPSVSSISRILRNKIGNLAQQG
;
A
#
# COMPACT_ATOMS: atom_id res chain seq x y z
N ARG A 1 16.24 -2.01 6.63
CA ARG A 1 16.42 -1.48 5.25
C ARG A 1 16.56 -2.68 4.29
N PRO A 2 15.89 -2.71 3.13
CA PRO A 2 15.98 -3.85 2.22
C PRO A 2 17.37 -3.96 1.59
N LEU A 3 17.75 -5.17 1.18
CA LEU A 3 19.01 -5.44 0.48
C LEU A 3 19.03 -4.72 -0.88
N PRO A 4 20.18 -4.22 -1.37
CA PRO A 4 20.24 -3.56 -2.68
C PRO A 4 19.70 -4.45 -3.80
N ASN A 5 18.99 -3.85 -4.76
CA ASN A 5 18.36 -4.59 -5.86
C ASN A 5 19.36 -5.40 -6.68
N ALA A 6 20.58 -4.89 -6.90
CA ALA A 6 21.65 -5.61 -7.60
C ALA A 6 21.98 -6.96 -6.92
N ILE A 7 22.04 -6.99 -5.58
CA ILE A 7 22.30 -8.22 -4.83
C ILE A 7 21.09 -9.16 -4.87
N ARG A 8 19.86 -8.61 -4.80
CA ARG A 8 18.61 -9.38 -4.88
C ARG A 8 18.48 -10.07 -6.25
N LEU A 9 18.82 -9.36 -7.33
CA LEU A 9 18.90 -9.90 -8.68
C LEU A 9 19.96 -11.00 -8.78
N ARG A 10 21.16 -10.73 -8.25
CA ARG A 10 22.26 -11.71 -8.28
C ARG A 10 21.93 -13.01 -7.54
N ILE A 11 21.17 -12.93 -6.44
CA ILE A 11 20.66 -14.11 -5.72
C ILE A 11 19.78 -14.99 -6.63
N VAL A 12 18.89 -14.36 -7.39
CA VAL A 12 17.97 -15.06 -8.31
C VAL A 12 18.72 -15.67 -9.49
N GLU A 13 19.64 -14.92 -10.11
CA GLU A 13 20.47 -15.41 -11.21
C GLU A 13 21.26 -16.66 -10.81
N LEU A 14 21.94 -16.64 -9.67
CA LEU A 14 22.71 -17.79 -9.19
C LEU A 14 21.83 -19.01 -8.91
N ALA A 15 20.62 -18.80 -8.39
CA ALA A 15 19.67 -19.88 -8.18
C ALA A 15 19.15 -20.46 -9.50
N GLN A 16 18.91 -19.63 -10.52
CA GLN A 16 18.53 -20.08 -11.87
C GLN A 16 19.65 -20.87 -12.57
N LEU A 17 20.91 -20.55 -12.26
CA LEU A 17 22.08 -21.35 -12.67
C LEU A 17 22.24 -22.66 -11.88
N GLY A 18 21.32 -22.98 -10.97
CA GLY A 18 21.34 -24.22 -10.18
C GLY A 18 22.25 -24.18 -8.95
N ILE A 19 22.79 -23.02 -8.58
CA ILE A 19 23.64 -22.90 -7.39
C ILE A 19 22.79 -23.03 -6.13
N ARG A 20 23.28 -23.81 -5.15
CA ARG A 20 22.53 -24.07 -3.92
C ARG A 20 22.42 -22.78 -3.07
N PRO A 21 21.29 -22.53 -2.39
CA PRO A 21 21.11 -21.33 -1.56
C PRO A 21 22.19 -21.11 -0.49
N CYS A 22 22.78 -22.20 0.03
CA CYS A 22 23.88 -22.12 1.00
C CYS A 22 25.18 -21.59 0.37
N ASP A 23 25.47 -21.93 -0.88
CA ASP A 23 26.62 -21.41 -1.64
C ASP A 23 26.41 -19.94 -2.02
N ILE A 24 25.19 -19.58 -2.45
CA ILE A 24 24.81 -18.18 -2.74
C ILE A 24 25.01 -17.30 -1.50
N SER A 25 24.57 -17.79 -0.33
CA SER A 25 24.73 -17.11 0.96
C SER A 25 26.20 -16.81 1.26
N ARG A 26 27.09 -17.80 1.08
CA ARG A 26 28.54 -17.64 1.28
C ARG A 26 29.16 -16.67 0.26
N GLN A 27 28.86 -16.84 -1.03
CA GLN A 27 29.43 -16.03 -2.12
C GLN A 27 29.05 -14.55 -2.00
N LEU A 28 27.78 -14.26 -1.74
CA LEU A 28 27.28 -12.89 -1.68
C LEU A 28 27.39 -12.26 -0.28
N ARG A 29 27.90 -13.01 0.71
CA ARG A 29 27.98 -12.60 2.12
C ARG A 29 26.62 -12.11 2.67
N VAL A 30 25.56 -12.81 2.29
CA VAL A 30 24.18 -12.54 2.71
C VAL A 30 23.70 -13.68 3.58
N SER A 31 22.92 -13.40 4.63
CA SER A 31 22.41 -14.45 5.50
C SER A 31 21.52 -15.45 4.75
N HIS A 32 21.63 -16.74 5.10
CA HIS A 32 20.85 -17.80 4.49
C HIS A 32 19.33 -17.52 4.53
N GLY A 33 18.82 -17.00 5.66
CA GLY A 33 17.42 -16.61 5.79
C GLY A 33 17.00 -15.47 4.85
N CYS A 34 17.90 -14.55 4.51
CA CYS A 34 17.62 -13.50 3.52
C CYS A 34 17.57 -14.07 2.10
N VAL A 35 18.52 -14.94 1.74
CA VAL A 35 18.54 -15.66 0.45
C VAL A 35 17.25 -16.47 0.28
N SER A 36 16.89 -17.30 1.26
CA SER A 36 15.67 -18.11 1.24
C SER A 36 14.41 -17.26 1.05
N LYS A 37 14.28 -16.15 1.79
CA LYS A 37 13.13 -15.24 1.69
C LYS A 37 13.03 -14.53 0.34
N ILE A 38 14.15 -14.22 -0.30
CA ILE A 38 14.18 -13.62 -1.64
C ILE A 38 13.73 -14.65 -2.68
N LEU A 39 14.30 -15.85 -2.64
CA LEU A 39 13.95 -16.92 -3.57
C LEU A 39 12.49 -17.36 -3.43
N ALA A 40 11.97 -17.49 -2.21
CA ALA A 40 10.57 -17.82 -1.96
C ALA A 40 9.63 -16.77 -2.61
N ARG A 41 9.87 -15.48 -2.35
CA ARG A 41 9.08 -14.40 -2.98
C ARG A 41 9.20 -14.41 -4.50
N TYR A 42 10.40 -14.66 -5.02
CA TYR A 42 10.60 -14.70 -6.48
C TYR A 42 9.82 -15.85 -7.11
N ASN A 43 9.78 -17.02 -6.48
CA ASN A 43 8.98 -18.15 -6.96
C ASN A 43 7.46 -17.91 -6.85
N GLU A 44 7.01 -17.13 -5.86
CA GLU A 44 5.59 -16.79 -5.69
C GLU A 44 5.11 -15.69 -6.65
N THR A 45 5.94 -14.69 -6.93
CA THR A 45 5.51 -13.42 -7.58
C THR A 45 6.30 -13.03 -8.81
N GLY A 46 7.46 -13.66 -9.05
CA GLY A 46 8.45 -13.22 -10.05
C GLY A 46 9.18 -11.93 -9.71
N SER A 47 8.90 -11.29 -8.57
CA SER A 47 9.45 -9.96 -8.25
C SER A 47 10.70 -10.02 -7.39
N ILE A 48 11.76 -9.34 -7.85
CA ILE A 48 12.95 -9.07 -7.04
C ILE A 48 12.75 -7.86 -6.13
N LEU A 49 11.66 -7.09 -6.23
CA LEU A 49 11.46 -5.91 -5.42
C LEU A 49 11.15 -6.28 -3.96
N PRO A 50 11.63 -5.51 -2.97
CA PRO A 50 11.15 -5.68 -1.60
C PRO A 50 9.66 -5.34 -1.54
N GLY A 51 8.91 -6.04 -0.68
CA GLY A 51 7.52 -5.66 -0.40
C GLY A 51 7.45 -4.24 0.18
N ALA A 52 6.27 -3.61 0.11
CA ALA A 52 6.06 -2.28 0.68
C ALA A 52 6.48 -2.27 2.17
N ILE A 53 7.44 -1.40 2.51
CA ILE A 53 7.93 -1.22 3.87
C ILE A 53 7.28 0.04 4.42
N GLY A 54 6.44 -0.12 5.45
CA GLY A 54 5.72 0.98 6.08
C GLY A 54 4.32 1.19 5.51
N GLY A 55 3.60 2.11 6.15
CA GLY A 55 2.18 2.35 5.95
C GLY A 55 1.36 1.89 7.15
N SER A 56 0.36 2.69 7.53
CA SER A 56 -0.66 2.29 8.48
C SER A 56 -1.88 1.79 7.71
N LYS A 57 -2.51 0.72 8.19
CA LYS A 57 -3.86 0.38 7.72
C LYS A 57 -4.78 1.57 8.02
N PRO A 58 -5.55 2.09 7.04
CA PRO A 58 -6.46 3.20 7.30
C PRO A 58 -7.52 2.74 8.31
N ARG A 59 -7.45 3.27 9.54
CA ARG A 59 -8.36 2.91 10.65
C ARG A 59 -9.78 3.48 10.48
N VAL A 60 -9.88 4.66 9.88
CA VAL A 60 -11.11 5.48 9.83
C VAL A 60 -11.53 5.76 8.38
N THR A 61 -10.57 5.74 7.45
CA THR A 61 -10.80 5.98 6.01
C THR A 61 -11.04 4.66 5.27
N THR A 62 -12.11 3.97 5.63
CA THR A 62 -12.49 2.75 4.92
C THR A 62 -12.94 3.09 3.49
N PRO A 63 -12.81 2.17 2.51
CA PRO A 63 -13.22 2.40 1.13
C PRO A 63 -14.69 2.84 1.00
N THR A 64 -15.57 2.30 1.85
CA THR A 64 -16.99 2.64 1.92
C THR A 64 -17.20 4.10 2.29
N VAL A 65 -16.51 4.60 3.32
CA VAL A 65 -16.61 6.00 3.77
C VAL A 65 -16.09 6.95 2.69
N VAL A 66 -14.97 6.61 2.04
CA VAL A 66 -14.42 7.40 0.93
C VAL A 66 -15.41 7.49 -0.23
N LYS A 67 -16.09 6.40 -0.56
CA LYS A 67 -17.12 6.37 -1.60
C LYS A 67 -18.26 7.33 -1.28
N HIS A 68 -18.81 7.28 -0.06
CA HIS A 68 -19.90 8.16 0.37
C HIS A 68 -19.49 9.64 0.36
N ILE A 69 -18.30 9.97 0.87
CA ILE A 69 -17.73 11.34 0.82
C ILE A 69 -17.73 11.89 -0.61
N ARG A 70 -17.29 11.07 -1.58
CA ARG A 70 -17.27 11.46 -3.00
C ARG A 70 -18.67 11.59 -3.57
N THR A 71 -19.59 10.68 -3.24
CA THR A 71 -20.98 10.74 -3.68
C THR A 71 -21.68 12.01 -3.20
N TYR A 72 -21.50 12.41 -1.93
CA TYR A 72 -22.08 13.66 -1.43
C TYR A 72 -21.54 14.87 -2.18
N LYS A 73 -20.21 14.95 -2.39
CA LYS A 73 -19.59 16.06 -3.13
C LYS A 73 -19.96 16.08 -4.63
N GLN A 74 -20.27 14.93 -5.21
CA GLN A 74 -20.75 14.84 -6.60
C GLN A 74 -22.20 15.29 -6.73
N ARG A 75 -23.06 14.93 -5.77
CA ARG A 75 -24.47 15.35 -5.75
C ARG A 75 -24.61 16.84 -5.45
N ASP A 76 -23.77 17.36 -4.56
CA ASP A 76 -23.73 18.77 -4.20
C ASP A 76 -22.26 19.26 -4.20
N PRO A 77 -21.81 19.91 -5.27
CA PRO A 77 -20.47 20.49 -5.33
C PRO A 77 -20.24 21.62 -4.32
N GLY A 78 -21.30 22.26 -3.80
CA GLY A 78 -21.23 23.33 -2.80
C GLY A 78 -20.97 22.81 -1.39
N ILE A 79 -21.28 21.54 -1.11
CA ILE A 79 -21.22 20.97 0.23
C ILE A 79 -19.82 21.08 0.86
N PHE A 80 -19.78 21.59 2.09
CA PHE A 80 -18.58 21.73 2.90
C PHE A 80 -18.20 20.42 3.59
N ALA A 81 -16.92 20.30 3.96
CA ALA A 81 -16.40 19.08 4.56
C ALA A 81 -17.03 18.75 5.93
N TRP A 82 -17.49 19.76 6.69
CA TRP A 82 -18.21 19.55 7.94
C TRP A 82 -19.64 19.04 7.68
N GLU A 83 -20.32 19.53 6.65
CA GLU A 83 -21.65 19.03 6.26
C GLU A 83 -21.59 17.58 5.79
N ILE A 84 -20.52 17.22 5.05
CA ILE A 84 -20.27 15.82 4.68
C ILE A 84 -20.08 14.96 5.94
N ARG A 85 -19.37 15.45 6.96
CA ARG A 85 -19.16 14.73 8.22
C ARG A 85 -20.49 14.46 8.91
N ASP A 86 -21.34 15.48 9.00
CA ASP A 86 -22.62 15.37 9.71
C ASP A 86 -23.58 14.45 8.93
N ARG A 87 -23.51 14.46 7.59
CA ARG A 87 -24.29 13.54 6.74
C ARG A 87 -23.82 12.08 6.84
N LEU A 88 -22.51 11.85 6.99
CA LEU A 88 -21.98 10.49 7.25
C LEU A 88 -22.51 9.91 8.57
N LEU A 89 -22.71 10.75 9.58
CA LEU A 89 -23.33 10.34 10.86
C LEU A 89 -24.83 10.14 10.70
N ALA A 90 -25.53 11.05 10.01
CA ALA A 90 -26.97 10.98 9.80
C ALA A 90 -27.40 9.76 8.97
N ASP A 91 -26.64 9.42 7.93
CA ASP A 91 -26.91 8.28 7.06
C ASP A 91 -26.41 6.94 7.68
N GLY A 92 -25.86 6.95 8.90
CA GLY A 92 -25.36 5.76 9.59
C GLY A 92 -24.12 5.12 8.94
N VAL A 93 -23.42 5.86 8.08
CA VAL A 93 -22.21 5.38 7.39
C VAL A 93 -21.02 5.31 8.35
N CYS A 94 -21.00 6.19 9.36
CA CYS A 94 -19.98 6.25 10.40
C CYS A 94 -20.64 6.43 11.77
N ASP A 95 -20.07 5.81 12.81
CA ASP A 95 -20.33 6.19 14.21
C ASP A 95 -19.46 7.38 14.64
N LYS A 96 -19.85 8.01 15.76
CA LYS A 96 -19.10 9.12 16.40
C LYS A 96 -17.62 8.81 16.69
N TYR A 97 -17.23 7.54 16.77
CA TYR A 97 -15.86 7.11 17.02
C TYR A 97 -15.05 6.82 15.75
N ILE A 98 -15.72 6.58 14.61
CA ILE A 98 -15.11 6.20 13.33
C ILE A 98 -15.36 7.23 12.24
N VAL A 99 -16.04 8.34 12.55
CA VAL A 99 -16.25 9.43 11.61
C VAL A 99 -14.93 10.16 11.34
N PRO A 100 -14.54 10.37 10.07
CA PRO A 100 -13.32 11.10 9.74
C PRO A 100 -13.43 12.58 10.16
N SER A 101 -12.30 13.16 10.55
CA SER A 101 -12.22 14.60 10.83
C SER A 101 -12.47 15.43 9.56
N VAL A 102 -12.89 16.68 9.71
CA VAL A 102 -13.09 17.63 8.60
C VAL A 102 -11.84 17.74 7.72
N SER A 103 -10.65 17.79 8.34
CA SER A 103 -9.37 17.81 7.62
C SER A 103 -9.13 16.52 6.82
N SER A 104 -9.52 15.36 7.35
CA SER A 104 -9.41 14.08 6.66
C SER A 104 -10.34 14.01 5.45
N ILE A 105 -11.59 14.48 5.59
CA ILE A 105 -12.57 14.59 4.50
C ILE A 105 -12.01 15.50 3.40
N SER A 106 -11.53 16.69 3.77
CA SER A 106 -10.93 17.63 2.81
C SER A 106 -9.71 17.02 2.09
N ARG A 107 -8.88 16.22 2.77
CA ARG A 107 -7.77 15.50 2.12
C ARG A 107 -8.28 14.43 1.15
N ILE A 108 -9.30 13.67 1.51
CA ILE A 108 -9.93 12.66 0.63
C ILE A 108 -10.49 13.32 -0.64
N LEU A 109 -11.13 14.48 -0.50
CA LEU A 109 -11.68 15.24 -1.62
C LEU A 109 -10.59 15.81 -2.53
N ARG A 110 -9.48 16.31 -1.96
CA ARG A 110 -8.34 16.81 -2.74
C ARG A 110 -7.53 15.72 -3.44
N ASN A 111 -7.48 14.50 -2.88
CA ASN A 111 -6.72 13.37 -3.43
C ASN A 111 -7.32 12.76 -4.73
N LYS A 112 -8.01 13.57 -5.56
CA LYS A 112 -8.60 13.15 -6.84
C LYS A 112 -7.56 12.89 -7.95
N ILE A 113 -6.25 13.04 -7.69
CA ILE A 113 -5.22 13.07 -8.76
C ILE A 113 -4.01 12.13 -8.52
N GLY A 114 -3.87 11.48 -7.36
CA GLY A 114 -2.64 10.74 -7.03
C GLY A 114 -2.53 9.29 -7.54
N ASN A 115 -3.62 8.64 -7.95
CA ASN A 115 -3.64 7.18 -8.22
C ASN A 115 -4.14 6.78 -9.62
N LEU A 116 -4.26 7.73 -10.55
CA LEU A 116 -4.54 7.45 -11.97
C LEU A 116 -3.29 7.52 -12.88
N ALA A 117 -2.09 7.71 -12.30
CA ALA A 117 -0.83 7.85 -13.05
C ALA A 117 0.09 6.61 -13.01
N GLN A 118 -0.44 5.41 -12.70
CA GLN A 118 0.32 4.15 -12.77
C GLN A 118 -0.47 2.98 -13.39
N GLN A 119 -1.36 3.27 -14.35
CA GLN A 119 -1.83 2.27 -15.30
C GLN A 119 -1.82 2.91 -16.70
N GLY A 120 -0.68 2.76 -17.36
CA GLY A 120 -0.40 3.13 -18.73
C GLY A 120 0.92 2.49 -19.12
#